data_AF-A0AAW7YNC4-F1
#
_entry.id   AF-A0AAW7YNC4-F1
#
_cell.length_a   1.000
_cell.length_b   1.000
_cell.length_c   1.000
_cell.angle_alpha   90.00
_cell.angle_beta   90.00
_cell.angle_gamma   90.00
#
_symmetry.space_group_name_H-M   'P 1'
#
loop_
_entity.id
_entity.type
_entity.pdbx_description
1 polymer ?
#
loop_
_entity_poly.entity_id
_entity_poly.type
_entity_poly.pdbx_seq_one_letter_code
_entity_poly.pdbx_strand_id
1 'polypeptide(L)'
;MNKKPDKMIVDGRVYEINERHLKKMETNKLERKNVRSRIALGWNLEDAVDAALGMTRDEYNREKALANKYKAQHEQDMLTEQRRKVKARQKDMERKALLDKHRVRSKYFENLVAKNLTAKIKTDCYGRVQRG
;
A
#
# COMPACT_ATOMS: atom_id res chain seq x y z
N MET A 1 6.50 4.71 35.02
CA MET A 1 6.80 6.11 35.41
C MET A 1 6.87 6.94 34.14
N ASN A 2 5.89 7.81 33.89
CA ASN A 2 5.94 8.71 32.73
C ASN A 2 7.03 9.76 32.99
N LYS A 3 8.15 9.68 32.29
CA LYS A 3 9.18 10.74 32.32
C LYS A 3 8.52 12.03 31.86
N LYS A 4 8.71 13.11 32.61
CA LYS A 4 8.24 14.45 32.20
C LYS A 4 8.85 14.78 30.82
N PRO A 5 8.07 15.38 29.90
CA PRO A 5 8.60 15.76 28.60
C PRO A 5 9.72 16.79 28.78
N ASP A 6 10.84 16.55 28.12
CA ASP A 6 11.97 17.49 28.15
C ASP A 6 11.64 18.70 27.30
N LYS A 7 11.83 19.91 27.83
CA LYS A 7 11.51 21.16 27.13
C LYS A 7 12.77 21.79 26.56
N MET A 8 12.67 22.29 25.34
CA MET A 8 13.74 23.04 24.67
C MET A 8 13.22 24.40 24.22
N ILE A 9 13.96 25.46 24.51
CA ILE A 9 13.62 26.83 24.11
C ILE A 9 14.57 27.27 23.00
N VAL A 10 13.99 27.65 21.86
CA VAL A 10 14.73 28.16 20.69
C VAL A 10 13.98 29.37 20.16
N ASP A 11 14.66 30.51 20.02
CA ASP A 11 14.10 31.78 19.50
C ASP A 11 12.77 32.19 20.16
N GLY A 12 12.69 32.03 21.50
CA GLY A 12 11.50 32.37 22.29
C GLY A 12 10.33 31.37 22.17
N ARG A 13 10.47 30.30 21.36
CA ARG A 13 9.47 29.23 21.24
C ARG A 13 9.86 28.03 22.11
N VAL A 14 8.87 27.46 22.78
CA VAL A 14 9.03 26.27 23.62
C VAL A 14 8.63 25.04 22.80
N TYR A 15 9.55 24.09 22.70
CA TYR A 15 9.38 22.81 22.02
C TYR A 15 9.41 21.69 23.06
N GLU A 16 8.47 20.75 22.97
CA GLU A 16 8.40 19.59 23.87
C GLU A 16 8.97 18.36 23.19
N ILE A 17 10.02 17.78 23.78
CA ILE A 17 10.70 16.59 23.32
C ILE A 17 10.15 15.39 24.10
N ASN A 18 9.26 14.68 23.45
CA ASN A 18 8.71 13.39 23.87
C ASN A 18 9.69 12.22 23.63
N GLU A 19 9.42 11.08 24.25
CA GLU A 19 10.20 9.84 24.08
C GLU A 19 10.33 9.37 22.62
N ARG A 20 9.31 9.63 21.79
CA ARG A 20 9.36 9.32 20.36
C ARG A 20 10.46 10.10 19.64
N HIS A 21 10.64 11.37 19.99
CA HIS A 21 11.70 12.19 19.42
C HIS A 21 13.07 11.71 19.89
N LEU A 22 13.20 11.33 21.16
CA LEU A 22 14.46 10.76 21.68
C LEU A 22 14.88 9.50 20.92
N LYS A 23 13.95 8.56 20.68
CA LYS A 23 14.23 7.36 19.88
C LYS A 23 14.66 7.68 18.45
N LYS A 24 14.00 8.64 17.80
CA LYS A 24 14.39 9.08 16.44
C LYS A 24 15.76 9.76 16.44
N MET A 25 16.04 10.59 17.45
CA MET A 25 17.36 11.21 17.62
C MET A 25 18.46 10.16 17.81
N GLU A 26 18.22 9.12 18.63
CA GLU A 26 19.14 7.99 18.79
C GLU A 26 19.36 7.26 17.46
N THR A 27 18.29 6.95 16.73
CA THR A 27 18.35 6.26 15.43
C THR A 27 19.15 7.06 14.41
N ASN A 28 18.93 8.38 14.37
CA ASN A 28 19.58 9.30 13.43
C ASN A 28 20.94 9.84 13.94
N LYS A 29 21.42 9.36 15.10
CA LYS A 29 22.65 9.81 15.76
C LYS A 29 22.71 11.34 15.94
N LEU A 30 21.59 11.94 16.35
CA LEU A 30 21.44 13.37 16.56
C LEU A 30 21.60 13.73 18.04
N GLU A 31 22.41 14.74 18.30
CA GLU A 31 22.45 15.41 19.61
C GLU A 31 21.42 16.55 19.68
N ARG A 32 21.04 16.95 20.91
CA ARG A 32 20.13 18.09 21.15
C ARG A 32 20.63 19.38 20.52
N LYS A 33 21.95 19.59 20.50
CA LYS A 33 22.57 20.76 19.87
C LYS A 33 22.25 20.82 18.38
N ASN A 34 22.27 19.68 17.68
CA ASN A 34 22.00 19.60 16.26
C ASN A 34 20.54 19.95 15.95
N VAL A 35 19.60 19.41 16.73
CA VAL A 35 18.16 19.71 16.58
C VAL A 35 17.89 21.19 16.86
N ARG A 36 18.54 21.77 17.89
CA ARG A 36 18.44 23.19 18.19
C ARG A 36 18.93 24.07 17.04
N SER A 37 20.09 23.75 16.47
CA SER A 37 20.63 24.48 15.30
C SER A 37 19.70 24.38 14.09
N ARG A 38 19.10 23.21 13.84
CA ARG A 38 18.11 23.04 12.75
C ARG A 38 16.87 23.90 12.96
N ILE A 39 16.34 23.95 14.18
CA ILE A 39 15.18 24.78 14.50
C ILE A 39 15.51 26.26 14.33
N ALA A 40 16.70 26.70 14.76
CA ALA A 40 17.17 28.07 14.53
C ALA A 40 17.29 28.41 13.03
N LEU A 41 17.64 27.42 12.19
CA LEU A 41 17.62 27.52 10.72
C LEU A 41 16.19 27.43 10.13
N GLY A 42 15.15 27.41 10.96
CA GLY A 42 13.75 27.43 10.55
C GLY A 42 13.15 26.06 10.21
N TRP A 43 13.78 24.96 10.65
CA TRP A 43 13.18 23.63 10.52
C TRP A 43 12.05 23.43 11.52
N ASN A 44 11.05 22.61 11.14
CA ASN A 44 10.05 22.14 12.10
C ASN A 44 10.69 21.08 13.04
N LEU A 45 10.21 20.96 14.28
CA LEU A 45 10.76 20.01 15.26
C LEU A 45 10.71 18.56 14.75
N GLU A 46 9.59 18.17 14.15
CA GLU A 46 9.42 16.82 13.59
C GLU A 46 10.48 16.54 12.52
N ASP A 47 10.59 17.43 11.54
CA ASP A 47 11.54 17.29 10.42
C ASP A 47 13.00 17.36 10.91
N ALA A 48 13.28 18.22 11.89
CA ALA A 48 14.60 18.40 12.47
C ALA A 48 15.11 17.15 13.20
N VAL A 49 14.20 16.37 13.80
CA VAL A 49 14.51 15.10 14.47
C VAL A 49 14.55 13.94 13.49
N ASP A 50 13.72 13.98 12.45
CA ASP A 50 13.56 12.89 11.47
C ASP A 50 14.68 12.85 10.43
N ALA A 51 15.26 14.00 10.07
CA ALA A 51 16.37 14.05 9.12
C ALA A 51 17.68 13.50 9.69
N ALA A 52 18.42 12.72 8.88
CA ALA A 52 19.74 12.19 9.25
C ALA A 52 20.77 13.30 9.50
N LEU A 53 21.80 13.04 10.32
CA LEU A 53 22.88 14.00 10.58
C LEU A 53 23.57 14.43 9.27
N GLY A 54 23.81 15.74 9.11
CA GLY A 54 24.48 16.30 7.93
C GLY A 54 23.57 16.51 6.71
N MET A 55 22.35 15.99 6.71
CA MET A 55 21.38 16.21 5.63
C MET A 55 20.90 17.66 5.60
N THR A 56 20.85 18.25 4.41
CA THR A 56 20.30 19.59 4.19
C THR A 56 18.76 19.56 4.17
N ARG A 57 18.14 20.73 4.33
CA ARG A 57 16.67 20.83 4.35
C ARG A 57 16.06 20.43 3.02
N ASP A 58 16.69 20.83 1.93
CA ASP A 58 16.20 20.58 0.58
C ASP A 58 16.34 19.13 0.16
N GLU A 59 17.40 18.44 0.62
CA GLU A 59 17.55 17.00 0.45
C GLU A 59 16.46 16.25 1.23
N TYR A 60 16.27 16.59 2.50
CA TYR A 60 15.22 15.98 3.32
C TYR A 60 13.83 16.17 2.70
N ASN A 61 13.51 17.38 2.22
CA ASN A 61 12.25 17.66 1.56
C ASN A 61 12.06 16.83 0.28
N ARG A 62 13.12 16.64 -0.50
CA ARG A 62 13.10 15.79 -1.71
C ARG A 62 12.85 14.34 -1.36
N GLU A 63 13.55 13.79 -0.37
CA GLU A 63 13.35 12.41 0.08
C GLU A 63 11.95 12.20 0.64
N LYS A 64 11.47 13.11 1.49
CA LYS A 64 10.12 13.07 2.04
C LYS A 64 9.06 13.12 0.95
N ALA A 65 9.23 13.98 -0.04
CA ALA A 65 8.33 14.05 -1.19
C ALA A 65 8.33 12.75 -2.00
N LEU A 66 9.50 12.14 -2.21
CA LEU A 66 9.62 10.86 -2.92
C LEU A 66 8.95 9.72 -2.13
N ALA A 67 9.19 9.63 -0.83
CA ALA A 67 8.55 8.64 0.05
C ALA A 67 7.02 8.79 0.05
N ASN A 68 6.51 10.02 0.06
CA ASN A 68 5.07 10.28 -0.02
C ASN A 68 4.48 9.86 -1.37
N LYS A 69 5.19 10.08 -2.48
CA LYS A 69 4.76 9.60 -3.80
C LYS A 69 4.64 8.07 -3.82
N TYR A 70 5.63 7.36 -3.29
CA TYR A 70 5.58 5.90 -3.23
C TYR A 70 4.44 5.38 -2.35
N LYS A 71 4.19 6.00 -1.20
CA LYS A 71 3.04 5.64 -0.34
C LYS A 71 1.71 5.84 -1.07
N ALA A 72 1.53 6.98 -1.72
CA ALA A 72 0.31 7.28 -2.46
C ALA A 72 0.09 6.30 -3.63
N GLN A 73 1.14 5.95 -4.37
CA GLN A 73 1.07 4.94 -5.43
C GLN A 73 0.68 3.57 -4.86
N HIS A 74 1.32 3.15 -3.78
CA HIS A 74 1.00 1.88 -3.13
C HIS A 74 -0.47 1.81 -2.66
N GLU A 75 -0.98 2.88 -2.06
CA GLU A 75 -2.39 2.97 -1.66
C GLU A 75 -3.33 2.85 -2.87
N GLN A 76 -3.01 3.51 -3.99
CA GLN A 76 -3.78 3.41 -5.23
C GLN A 76 -3.76 1.99 -5.83
N ASP A 77 -2.61 1.33 -5.82
CA ASP A 77 -2.46 -0.04 -6.31
C ASP A 77 -3.31 -1.01 -5.47
N MET A 78 -3.27 -0.87 -4.15
CA MET A 78 -4.08 -1.68 -3.23
C MET A 78 -5.58 -1.49 -3.48
N LEU A 79 -6.02 -0.26 -3.69
CA LEU A 79 -7.42 0.04 -4.04
C LEU A 79 -7.80 -0.57 -5.40
N THR A 80 -6.91 -0.48 -6.38
CA THR A 80 -7.12 -1.04 -7.72
C THR A 80 -7.24 -2.57 -7.68
N GLU A 81 -6.38 -3.23 -6.91
CA GLU A 81 -6.43 -4.68 -6.71
C GLU A 81 -7.70 -5.13 -5.99
N GLN A 82 -8.16 -4.38 -4.98
CA GLN A 82 -9.45 -4.66 -4.33
C GLN A 82 -10.62 -4.56 -5.33
N ARG A 83 -10.66 -3.50 -6.15
CA ARG A 83 -11.69 -3.33 -7.19
C ARG A 83 -11.66 -4.46 -8.22
N ARG A 84 -10.46 -4.87 -8.66
CA ARG A 84 -10.29 -6.01 -9.58
C ARG A 84 -10.85 -7.31 -8.99
N LYS A 85 -10.58 -7.58 -7.71
CA LYS A 85 -11.12 -8.76 -7.00
C LYS A 85 -12.64 -8.75 -6.93
N VAL A 86 -13.25 -7.61 -6.59
CA VAL A 86 -14.72 -7.48 -6.56
C VAL A 86 -15.32 -7.72 -7.94
N LYS A 87 -14.77 -7.10 -8.98
CA LYS A 87 -15.22 -7.28 -10.36
C LYS A 87 -15.07 -8.72 -10.85
N ALA A 88 -13.96 -9.39 -10.50
CA ALA A 88 -13.75 -10.80 -10.81
C ALA A 88 -14.79 -11.70 -10.14
N ARG A 89 -15.08 -11.46 -8.85
CA ARG A 89 -16.13 -12.19 -8.11
C ARG A 89 -17.52 -11.98 -8.74
N GLN A 90 -17.87 -10.75 -9.11
CA GLN A 90 -19.12 -10.45 -9.80
C GLN A 90 -19.23 -11.22 -11.12
N LYS A 91 -18.20 -11.16 -11.97
CA LYS A 91 -18.15 -11.92 -13.22
C LYS A 91 -18.28 -13.43 -13.02
N ASP A 92 -17.64 -13.98 -11.99
CA ASP A 92 -17.76 -15.41 -11.67
C ASP A 92 -19.18 -15.78 -11.20
N MET A 93 -19.83 -14.93 -10.42
CA MET A 93 -21.23 -15.13 -10.01
C MET A 93 -22.17 -15.06 -11.22
N GLU A 94 -22.03 -14.04 -12.08
CA GLU A 94 -22.79 -13.91 -13.32
C GLU A 94 -22.59 -15.13 -14.23
N ARG A 95 -21.35 -15.59 -14.40
CA ARG A 95 -21.04 -16.79 -15.18
C ARG A 95 -21.75 -18.02 -14.61
N LYS A 96 -21.71 -18.22 -13.30
CA LYS A 96 -22.41 -19.33 -12.64
C LYS A 96 -23.92 -19.24 -12.82
N ALA A 97 -24.51 -18.06 -12.67
CA ALA A 97 -25.94 -17.85 -12.85
C ALA A 97 -26.40 -18.12 -14.30
N LEU A 98 -25.63 -17.68 -15.29
CA LEU A 98 -25.88 -17.97 -16.70
C LEU A 98 -25.80 -19.46 -17.00
N LEU A 99 -24.78 -20.13 -16.48
CA LEU A 99 -24.67 -21.59 -16.58
C LEU A 99 -25.89 -22.26 -15.94
N ASP A 100 -26.33 -21.81 -14.77
CA ASP A 100 -27.47 -22.42 -14.08
C ASP A 100 -28.78 -22.29 -14.87
N LYS A 101 -29.02 -21.10 -15.43
CA LYS A 101 -30.22 -20.80 -16.22
C LYS A 101 -30.28 -21.56 -17.53
N HIS A 102 -29.14 -21.74 -18.20
CA HIS A 102 -29.08 -22.27 -19.57
C HIS A 102 -28.55 -23.70 -19.67
N ARG A 103 -28.09 -24.31 -18.58
CA ARG A 103 -27.59 -25.69 -18.58
C ARG A 103 -28.74 -26.68 -18.71
N VAL A 104 -28.62 -27.56 -19.70
CA VAL A 104 -29.51 -28.72 -19.86
C VAL A 104 -29.25 -29.69 -18.70
N ARG A 105 -30.29 -29.92 -17.88
CA ARG A 105 -30.28 -30.86 -16.73
C ARG A 105 -31.15 -32.08 -17.00
N SER A 106 -30.84 -32.82 -18.06
CA SER A 106 -31.54 -34.08 -18.36
C SER A 106 -30.64 -35.27 -18.05
N LYS A 107 -31.23 -36.34 -17.51
CA LYS A 107 -30.54 -37.60 -17.22
C LYS A 107 -29.85 -38.18 -18.46
N TYR A 108 -30.44 -37.95 -19.64
CA TYR A 108 -29.85 -38.29 -20.94
C TYR A 108 -28.57 -37.50 -21.22
N PHE A 109 -28.60 -36.18 -21.09
CA PHE A 109 -27.43 -35.32 -21.33
C PHE A 109 -26.30 -35.60 -20.34
N GLU A 110 -26.64 -35.81 -19.06
CA GLU A 110 -25.65 -36.19 -18.03
C GLU A 110 -24.97 -37.53 -18.35
N ASN A 111 -25.73 -38.53 -18.82
CA ASN A 111 -25.18 -39.80 -19.28
C ASN A 111 -24.26 -39.63 -20.50
N LEU A 112 -24.58 -38.74 -21.44
CA LEU A 112 -23.71 -38.44 -22.58
C LEU A 112 -22.39 -37.81 -22.12
N VAL A 113 -22.42 -36.86 -21.19
CA VAL A 113 -21.22 -36.21 -20.64
C VAL A 113 -20.37 -37.22 -19.87
N ALA A 114 -20.97 -38.04 -19.00
CA ALA A 114 -20.28 -39.05 -18.20
C ALA A 114 -19.58 -40.11 -19.08
N LYS A 115 -20.18 -40.45 -20.22
CA LYS A 115 -19.61 -41.38 -21.21
C LYS A 115 -18.67 -40.71 -22.22
N ASN A 116 -18.37 -39.42 -22.07
CA ASN A 116 -17.60 -38.62 -23.03
C ASN A 116 -18.17 -38.62 -24.48
N LEU A 117 -19.48 -38.81 -24.64
CA LEU A 117 -20.16 -38.87 -25.94
C LEU A 117 -20.59 -37.50 -26.48
N THR A 118 -20.34 -36.42 -25.72
CA THR A 118 -20.59 -35.05 -26.17
C THR A 118 -19.36 -34.47 -26.87
N ALA A 119 -19.56 -33.80 -28.01
CA ALA A 119 -18.50 -33.08 -28.71
C ALA A 119 -17.88 -32.00 -27.80
N LYS A 120 -16.55 -32.06 -27.61
CA LYS A 120 -15.80 -31.05 -26.86
C LYS A 120 -15.13 -30.11 -27.85
N ILE A 121 -15.36 -28.81 -27.69
CA ILE A 121 -14.67 -27.79 -28.46
C ILE A 121 -13.22 -27.71 -27.96
N LYS A 122 -12.24 -27.86 -28.86
CA LYS A 122 -10.83 -27.65 -28.52
C LYS A 122 -10.55 -26.17 -28.35
N THR A 123 -9.96 -25.81 -27.22
CA THR A 123 -9.51 -24.45 -26.92
C THR A 123 -8.01 -24.42 -26.66
N ASP A 124 -7.34 -23.34 -27.06
CA ASP A 124 -5.93 -23.12 -26.75
C ASP A 124 -5.69 -22.78 -25.26
N CYS A 125 -4.43 -22.61 -24.85
CA CYS A 125 -4.05 -22.22 -23.49
C CYS A 125 -4.57 -20.82 -23.08
N TYR A 126 -5.09 -20.04 -24.03
CA TYR A 126 -5.70 -18.73 -23.82
C TYR A 126 -7.23 -18.74 -23.91
N GLY A 127 -7.85 -19.93 -24.04
CA GLY A 127 -9.30 -20.11 -24.11
C GLY A 127 -9.94 -19.77 -25.46
N ARG A 128 -9.15 -19.58 -26.53
CA ARG A 128 -9.66 -19.34 -27.88
C ARG A 128 -10.03 -20.67 -28.52
N VAL A 129 -11.19 -20.71 -29.17
CA VAL A 129 -11.65 -21.90 -29.89
C VAL A 129 -10.75 -22.13 -31.10
N GLN A 130 -10.13 -23.30 -31.16
CA GLN A 130 -9.40 -23.75 -32.35
C GLN A 130 -10.44 -24.15 -33.41
N ARG A 131 -10.74 -23.24 -34.32
CA ARG A 131 -11.51 -23.54 -35.54
C ARG A 131 -10.52 -24.04 -36.59
N GLY A 132 -10.76 -25.26 -37.07
CA GLY A 132 -10.17 -25.77 -38.31
C GLY A 132 -11.07 -25.43 -39.49
#